data_AF-A0A2R6B2I9-F1
#
_entry.id   AF-A0A2R6B2I9-F1
#
_cell.length_a   1.000
_cell.length_b   1.000
_cell.length_c   1.000
_cell.angle_alpha   90.00
_cell.angle_beta   90.00
_cell.angle_gamma   90.00
#
_symmetry.space_group_name_H-M   'P 1'
#
loop_
_entity.id
_entity.type
_entity.pdbx_description
1 polymer ?
#
loop_
_entity_poly.entity_id
_entity_poly.type
_entity_poly.pdbx_seq_one_letter_code
_entity_poly.pdbx_strand_id
1 'polypeptide(L)' 'MCFCEDIRVSDLFKALKTGFSTPEKAKRFTGWGTGACQGKLCVYNGLFVLCREGKCFPYTQRLPVEPLPFGALIGVDEVE' A
#
# COMPACT_ATOMS: atom_id res chain seq x y z
N MET A 1 -6.50 8.51 -4.32
CA MET A 1 -5.19 7.86 -4.50
C MET A 1 -5.24 6.46 -3.91
N CYS A 2 -5.55 6.28 -2.62
CA CYS A 2 -5.96 4.99 -2.05
C CYS A 2 -7.34 5.13 -1.40
N PHE A 3 -8.36 4.45 -1.90
CA PHE A 3 -9.70 4.55 -1.32
C PHE A 3 -9.82 3.82 0.03
N CYS A 4 -9.14 2.68 0.20
CA CYS A 4 -9.20 1.91 1.45
C CYS A 4 -8.72 2.69 2.68
N GLU A 5 -7.79 3.62 2.48
CA GLU A 5 -7.11 4.36 3.55
C GLU A 5 -7.42 5.87 3.47
N ASP A 6 -8.41 6.28 2.66
CA ASP A 6 -8.75 7.69 2.36
C ASP A 6 -7.54 8.59 2.01
N ILE A 7 -6.59 8.05 1.24
CA ILE A 7 -5.39 8.79 0.82
C ILE A 7 -5.66 9.52 -0.50
N ARG A 8 -5.37 10.81 -0.51
CA ARG A 8 -5.46 11.71 -1.67
C ARG A 8 -4.09 11.93 -2.29
N VAL A 9 -4.07 12.52 -3.49
CA VAL A 9 -2.81 12.86 -4.18
C VAL A 9 -2.03 13.93 -3.38
N SER A 10 -2.74 14.85 -2.71
CA SER A 10 -2.15 15.87 -1.83
C SER A 10 -1.30 15.28 -0.71
N ASP A 11 -1.66 14.11 -0.19
CA ASP A 11 -0.93 13.47 0.92
C ASP A 11 0.42 12.91 0.45
N LEU A 12 0.48 12.39 -0.78
CA LEU A 12 1.76 12.01 -1.41
C LEU A 12 2.64 13.23 -1.69
N PHE A 13 2.06 14.36 -2.12
CA PHE A 13 2.82 15.60 -2.26
C PHE A 13 3.32 16.14 -0.92
N LYS A 14 2.53 16.00 0.15
CA LYS A 14 2.98 16.32 1.51
C LYS A 14 4.16 15.44 1.91
N ALA A 15 4.10 14.14 1.64
CA ALA A 15 5.21 13.21 1.88
C ALA A 15 6.50 13.65 1.15
N LEU A 16 6.40 14.01 -0.13
CA LEU A 16 7.52 14.54 -0.91
C LEU A 16 8.12 15.80 -0.28
N LYS A 17 7.28 16.78 0.09
CA LYS A 17 7.72 18.04 0.72
C LYS A 17 8.39 17.81 2.08
N THR A 18 7.98 16.79 2.83
CA THR A 18 8.59 16.42 4.11
C THR A 18 9.87 15.58 3.93
N GLY A 19 10.26 15.23 2.71
CA GLY A 19 11.47 14.46 2.42
C GLY A 19 11.27 12.93 2.42
N PHE A 20 10.03 12.45 2.47
CA PHE A 20 9.67 11.03 2.34
C PHE A 20 9.51 10.63 0.87
N SER A 21 10.56 10.85 0.08
CA SER A 21 10.52 10.74 -1.39
C SER A 21 10.63 9.32 -1.95
N THR A 22 10.98 8.33 -1.13
CA THR A 22 11.00 6.93 -1.57
C THR A 22 9.63 6.28 -1.37
N PRO A 23 9.21 5.32 -2.23
CA PRO A 23 7.90 4.67 -2.09
C PRO A 23 7.66 4.05 -0.71
N GLU A 24 8.69 3.46 -0.10
CA GLU A 24 8.59 2.87 1.24
C GLU A 24 8.48 3.90 2.38
N LYS A 25 9.10 5.06 2.23
CA LYS A 25 8.94 6.16 3.20
C LYS A 25 7.56 6.80 3.04
N ALA A 26 7.12 7.05 1.81
CA ALA A 26 5.79 7.58 1.52
C ALA A 26 4.69 6.65 2.01
N LYS A 27 4.82 5.33 1.81
CA LYS A 27 3.93 4.30 2.36
C LYS A 27 3.80 4.41 3.87
N ARG A 28 4.92 4.41 4.61
CA ARG A 28 4.91 4.49 6.09
C ARG A 28 4.33 5.81 6.61
N PHE A 29 4.59 6.91 5.90
CA PHE A 29 4.11 8.23 6.31
C PHE A 29 2.61 8.43 6.05
N THR A 30 2.09 7.90 4.95
CA THR A 30 0.72 8.16 4.51
C THR A 30 -0.25 7.01 4.77
N GLY A 31 0.22 5.76 4.97
CA GLY A 31 -0.66 4.57 4.91
C GLY A 31 -1.01 4.15 3.48
N TRP A 32 -0.38 4.74 2.47
CA TRP A 32 -0.68 4.41 1.07
C TRP A 32 -0.43 2.91 0.75
N GLY A 33 -1.54 2.23 0.44
CA GLY A 33 -1.63 0.83 0.05
C GLY A 33 -1.38 -0.18 1.16
N THR A 34 -1.63 0.21 2.41
CA THR A 34 -1.71 -0.71 3.56
C THR A 34 -3.11 -1.22 3.86
N GLY A 35 -4.14 -0.74 3.14
CA GLY A 35 -5.52 -1.17 3.36
C GLY A 35 -5.82 -2.60 2.91
N ALA A 36 -7.07 -3.03 3.05
CA ALA A 36 -7.49 -4.42 2.82
C ALA A 36 -7.10 -4.97 1.42
N CYS A 37 -7.04 -4.11 0.39
CA CYS A 37 -6.61 -4.50 -0.94
C CYS A 37 -5.08 -4.63 -1.11
N GLN A 38 -4.28 -4.32 -0.08
CA GLN A 38 -2.80 -4.37 -0.06
C GLN A 38 -2.14 -3.66 -1.26
N GLY A 39 -2.74 -2.57 -1.72
CA GLY A 39 -2.18 -1.75 -2.78
C GLY A 39 -2.53 -2.17 -4.21
N LYS A 40 -3.33 -3.23 -4.41
CA LYS A 40 -3.76 -3.74 -5.73
C LYS A 40 -4.23 -2.63 -6.70
N LEU A 41 -4.96 -1.63 -6.19
CA LEU A 41 -5.55 -0.55 -7.00
C LEU A 41 -4.74 0.75 -7.01
N CYS A 42 -3.74 0.91 -6.12
CA CYS A 42 -3.13 2.21 -5.86
C CYS A 42 -1.61 2.25 -5.94
N VAL A 43 -0.89 1.12 -5.95
CA VAL A 43 0.59 1.09 -5.99
C VAL A 43 1.14 1.79 -7.23
N TYR A 44 0.63 1.49 -8.42
CA TYR A 44 1.19 2.11 -9.63
C TYR A 44 0.83 3.58 -9.77
N ASN A 45 -0.38 3.96 -9.37
CA ASN A 45 -0.84 5.34 -9.40
C ASN A 45 0.02 6.24 -8.49
N GLY A 46 0.45 5.75 -7.32
CA GLY A 46 1.25 6.56 -6.39
C GLY A 46 2.73 6.56 -6.77
N LEU A 47 3.23 5.48 -7.37
CA LEU A 47 4.56 5.50 -8.01
C LEU A 47 4.62 6.56 -9.12
N PHE A 48 3.57 6.69 -9.93
CA PHE A 48 3.51 7.73 -10.96
C PHE A 48 3.60 9.16 -10.38
N VAL A 49 3.01 9.38 -9.20
CA VAL A 49 3.11 10.66 -8.48
C VAL A 49 4.50 10.88 -7.89
N LEU A 50 5.07 9.86 -7.24
CA LEU A 50 6.34 9.97 -6.51
C LEU A 50 7.57 9.98 -7.42
N CYS A 51 7.50 9.32 -8.57
CA CYS A 51 8.67 8.95 -9.36
C CYS A 51 8.72 9.64 -10.73
N ARG A 52 8.38 10.93 -10.75
CA ARG A 52 8.40 11.73 -11.99
C ARG A 52 9.78 11.84 -12.64
N GLU A 53 10.83 11.88 -11.83
CA GLU A 53 12.20 12.20 -12.31
C GLU A 53 13.17 11.01 -12.20
N GLY A 54 12.70 9.81 -11.87
CA GLY A 54 13.61 8.67 -11.69
C GLY A 54 12.91 7.32 -11.62
N LYS A 55 13.71 6.26 -11.78
CA LYS A 55 13.24 4.89 -11.59
C LYS A 55 13.03 4.63 -10.11
N CYS A 56 11.84 4.16 -9.78
CA CYS A 56 11.52 3.67 -8.46
C CYS A 56 10.82 2.32 -8.57
N PHE A 57 10.91 1.53 -7.52
CA PHE A 57 10.30 0.22 -7.43
C PHE A 57 9.14 0.25 -6.44
N PRO A 58 8.08 -0.53 -6.68
CA PRO A 58 7.02 -0.72 -5.71
C PRO A 58 7.60 -1.29 -4.41
N TYR A 59 6.93 -1.01 -3.29
CA TYR A 59 7.22 -1.68 -2.03
C TYR A 59 6.88 -3.17 -2.09
N THR A 60 7.53 -3.95 -1.23
CA THR A 60 7.44 -5.41 -1.23
C THR A 60 6.02 -5.89 -0.95
N GLN A 61 5.47 -6.71 -1.84
CA GLN A 61 4.24 -7.47 -1.59
C GLN A 61 4.56 -8.65 -0.68
N ARG A 62 3.71 -8.89 0.31
CA ARG A 62 3.89 -9.95 1.31
C ARG A 62 2.70 -10.90 1.25
N LEU A 63 2.95 -12.15 1.60
CA LEU A 63 1.88 -13.12 1.80
C LEU A 63 1.12 -12.77 3.10
N PRO A 64 -0.19 -13.06 3.15
CA PRO A 64 -1.01 -13.64 2.07
C PRO A 64 -1.48 -12.58 1.05
N VAL A 65 -1.70 -12.99 -0.20
CA VAL A 65 -2.16 -12.09 -1.30
C VAL A 65 -3.55 -11.53 -1.04
N GLU A 66 -4.36 -12.29 -0.31
CA GLU A 66 -5.68 -11.91 0.17
C GLU A 66 -5.80 -12.28 1.65
N PRO A 67 -6.56 -11.51 2.45
CA PRO A 67 -6.81 -11.86 3.82
C PRO A 67 -7.35 -13.29 3.95
N LEU A 68 -6.76 -14.08 4.84
CA LEU A 68 -7.16 -15.44 5.12
C LEU A 68 -7.61 -15.51 6.60
N PRO A 69 -8.76 -16.15 6.91
CA PRO A 69 -9.18 -16.32 8.29
C PRO A 69 -8.17 -17.19 9.05
N PHE A 70 -8.00 -16.93 10.35
CA PHE A 70 -7.08 -17.70 11.18
C PHE A 70 -7.48 -19.18 11.29
N GLY A 71 -8.78 -19.52 11.23
CA GLY A 71 -9.24 -20.91 11.24
C GLY A 71 -8.65 -21.74 10.09
N ALA A 72 -8.62 -21.18 8.88
CA ALA A 72 -8.01 -21.81 7.72
C ALA A 72 -6.50 -22.03 7.86
N LEU A 73 -5.79 -21.19 8.63
CA LEU A 73 -4.36 -21.38 8.93
C LEU A 73 -4.12 -22.50 9.95
N ILE A 74 -5.06 -22.71 10.87
CA ILE A 74 -4.97 -23.72 11.93
C ILE A 74 -5.38 -25.10 11.42
N GLY A 75 -6.13 -25.17 10.32
CA GLY A 75 -6.68 -26.43 9.79
C GLY A 75 -7.92 -26.91 10.54
N VAL A 76 -8.56 -26.01 11.30
CA VAL A 76 -9.96 -26.21 11.70
C VAL A 76 -10.82 -25.70 10.56
N ASP A 77 -11.34 -26.64 9.77
CA ASP A 77 -12.45 -26.33 8.87
C ASP A 77 -13.55 -25.69 9.72
N GLU A 78 -14.12 -24.57 9.24
CA GLU A 78 -15.35 -24.05 9.83
C GLU A 78 -16.41 -25.15 9.67
N VAL A 79 -16.63 -25.89 10.76
CA VAL A 79 -17.85 -26.70 10.91
C VAL A 79 -18.99 -25.69 10.87
N GLU A 80 -19.88 -25.83 9.89
CA GLU A 80 -21.15 -25.11 9.79
C GLU A 80 -21.89 -25.02 11.14
#